data_AF-A0A9X0A9X7-F1
#
_entry.id   AF-A0A9X0A9X7-F1
#
_cell.length_a   1.000
_cell.length_b   1.000
_cell.length_c   1.000
_cell.angle_alpha   90.00
_cell.angle_beta   90.00
_cell.angle_gamma   90.00
#
_symmetry.space_group_name_H-M   'P 1'
#
loop_
_entity.id
_entity.type
_entity.pdbx_description
1 polymer ?
#
loop_
_entity_poly.entity_id
_entity_poly.type
_entity_poly.pdbx_seq_one_letter_code
_entity_poly.pdbx_strand_id
1 'polypeptide(L)'
;MASSTHHTIIFLLLLALTLAQVRIPITRKTHLPQPALNRRISTRASVLGSLANDLKQASYVISVKVGTPPQDIDLIVDTGSSDTWLIANTANSCTGSGLEGLNKTETLPCITPYNPNISSSIKPNITTDTFVIEYLDGSKSQGSYIADTFTLGNATVKSLQMGLASTTDIRTGTLGLGYSVNVAANTIYPNIMDELVSQKLISTRAYSLYLDSADSATGSILFGAVDTSKFVGELTGIDIVPQPYWNGSILYSLFLSQNLYSLFQTPSTPLGPMLPCQIYHLVATYVLLEYRQEYRTTTF
;
A
#
# COMPACT_ATOMS: atom_id res chain seq x y z
N MET A 1 -24.94 -69.32 -14.49
CA MET A 1 -25.47 -68.06 -15.06
C MET A 1 -26.28 -67.40 -13.95
N ALA A 2 -26.07 -66.19 -13.47
CA ALA A 2 -25.15 -65.11 -13.79
C ALA A 2 -24.88 -64.35 -12.47
N SER A 3 -23.64 -63.90 -12.28
CA SER A 3 -23.24 -62.95 -11.24
C SER A 3 -23.30 -61.55 -11.85
N SER A 4 -24.00 -60.62 -11.21
CA SER A 4 -24.01 -59.21 -11.61
C SER A 4 -23.56 -58.37 -10.42
N THR A 5 -22.38 -57.80 -10.55
CA THR A 5 -21.66 -56.98 -9.59
C THR A 5 -22.22 -55.56 -9.55
N HIS A 6 -22.64 -55.12 -8.36
CA HIS A 6 -23.01 -53.72 -8.10
C HIS A 6 -21.79 -52.82 -8.24
N HIS A 7 -21.82 -51.86 -9.18
CA HIS A 7 -20.83 -50.79 -9.30
C HIS A 7 -21.30 -49.58 -8.47
N THR A 8 -20.67 -49.36 -7.32
CA THR A 8 -20.84 -48.15 -6.52
C THR A 8 -19.92 -47.07 -7.10
N ILE A 9 -20.50 -46.07 -7.76
CA ILE A 9 -19.76 -44.89 -8.26
C ILE A 9 -19.54 -43.96 -7.07
N ILE A 10 -18.29 -43.85 -6.59
CA ILE A 10 -17.88 -42.87 -5.58
C ILE A 10 -17.58 -41.56 -6.31
N PHE A 11 -18.47 -40.57 -6.16
CA PHE A 11 -18.20 -39.19 -6.55
C PHE A 11 -17.23 -38.57 -5.53
N LEU A 12 -15.95 -38.48 -5.87
CA LEU A 12 -14.98 -37.65 -5.15
C LEU A 12 -15.28 -36.18 -5.44
N LEU A 13 -16.02 -35.52 -4.54
CA LEU A 13 -16.09 -34.06 -4.49
C LEU A 13 -14.71 -33.54 -4.07
N LEU A 14 -13.89 -33.12 -5.04
CA LEU A 14 -12.73 -32.28 -4.78
C LEU A 14 -13.26 -30.92 -4.31
N LEU A 15 -13.38 -30.76 -2.99
CA LEU A 15 -13.60 -29.47 -2.37
C LEU A 15 -12.31 -28.66 -2.55
N ALA A 16 -12.20 -27.92 -3.66
CA ALA A 16 -11.16 -26.92 -3.80
C ALA A 16 -11.44 -25.85 -2.73
N LEU A 17 -10.73 -25.92 -1.60
CA LEU A 17 -10.67 -24.83 -0.65
C LEU A 17 -10.06 -23.64 -1.37
N THR A 18 -10.91 -22.77 -1.93
CA THR A 18 -10.47 -21.47 -2.40
C THR A 18 -10.03 -20.69 -1.18
N LEU A 19 -8.72 -20.52 -1.00
CA LEU A 19 -8.18 -19.64 0.03
C LEU A 19 -8.76 -18.24 -0.18
N ALA A 20 -9.18 -17.60 0.91
CA ALA A 20 -9.68 -16.23 0.87
C ALA A 20 -8.54 -15.32 0.37
N GLN A 21 -8.79 -14.67 -0.76
CA GLN A 21 -7.84 -13.80 -1.44
C GLN A 21 -8.59 -12.63 -2.09
N VAL A 22 -7.88 -11.53 -2.27
CA VAL A 22 -8.44 -10.33 -2.90
C VAL A 22 -7.51 -9.87 -4.02
N ARG A 23 -8.00 -9.93 -5.26
CA ARG A 23 -7.26 -9.42 -6.42
C ARG A 23 -7.85 -8.08 -6.85
N ILE A 24 -6.98 -7.12 -7.13
CA ILE A 24 -7.40 -5.82 -7.64
C ILE A 24 -6.35 -5.24 -8.59
N PRO A 25 -6.76 -4.66 -9.73
CA PRO A 25 -5.82 -3.98 -10.62
C PRO A 25 -5.30 -2.70 -9.97
N ILE A 26 -4.08 -2.31 -10.36
CA ILE A 26 -3.48 -1.02 -10.02
C ILE A 26 -3.11 -0.30 -11.31
N THR A 27 -3.23 1.02 -11.33
CA THR A 27 -2.99 1.85 -12.51
C THR A 27 -1.70 2.63 -12.34
N ARG A 28 -0.82 2.59 -13.34
CA ARG A 28 0.39 3.42 -13.38
C ARG A 28 0.03 4.85 -13.77
N LYS A 29 0.36 5.82 -12.92
CA LYS A 29 0.18 7.26 -13.18
C LYS A 29 1.55 7.90 -13.36
N THR A 30 1.86 8.37 -14.57
CA THR A 30 3.13 9.04 -14.88
C THR A 30 3.08 10.51 -14.50
N HIS A 31 4.10 11.01 -13.82
CA HIS A 31 4.20 12.42 -13.41
C HIS A 31 4.78 13.32 -14.51
N LEU A 32 5.48 12.73 -15.51
CA LEU A 32 6.01 13.43 -16.68
C LEU A 32 5.73 12.62 -17.97
N PRO A 33 5.52 13.28 -19.13
CA PRO A 33 5.45 12.60 -20.41
C PRO A 33 6.79 11.89 -20.69
N GLN A 34 6.78 10.55 -20.77
CA GLN A 34 7.95 9.83 -21.24
C GLN A 34 8.11 10.05 -22.76
N PRO A 35 9.32 10.31 -23.28
CA PRO A 35 9.56 10.16 -24.70
C PRO A 35 9.24 8.72 -25.07
N ALA A 36 8.47 8.52 -26.14
CA ALA A 36 8.13 7.19 -26.64
C ALA A 36 9.43 6.39 -26.85
N LEU A 37 9.71 5.45 -25.94
CA LEU A 37 10.80 4.53 -26.11
C LEU A 37 10.41 3.58 -27.24
N ASN A 38 10.82 3.92 -28.46
CA ASN A 38 10.75 3.05 -29.63
C ASN A 38 11.74 1.88 -29.44
N ARG A 39 11.45 1.00 -28.49
CA ARG A 39 12.23 -0.20 -28.27
C ARG A 39 11.48 -1.37 -28.91
N ARG A 40 12.06 -1.96 -29.95
CA ARG A 40 11.64 -3.27 -30.44
C ARG A 40 11.90 -4.29 -29.32
N ILE A 41 10.85 -4.63 -28.57
CA ILE A 41 10.91 -5.64 -27.51
C ILE A 41 10.98 -7.02 -28.16
N SER A 42 12.12 -7.68 -28.03
CA SER A 42 12.20 -9.15 -28.11
C SER A 42 11.57 -9.71 -26.83
N THR A 43 10.75 -10.75 -26.94
CA THR A 43 9.88 -11.31 -25.88
C THR A 43 10.62 -11.81 -24.63
N ARG A 44 11.96 -11.71 -24.56
CA ARG A 44 12.79 -12.17 -23.43
C ARG A 44 14.08 -11.36 -23.24
N ALA A 45 14.07 -10.05 -23.49
CA ALA A 45 15.25 -9.23 -23.19
C ALA A 45 15.31 -8.89 -21.69
N SER A 46 16.42 -9.25 -21.03
CA SER A 46 16.75 -8.73 -19.70
C SER A 46 16.94 -7.22 -19.80
N VAL A 47 16.21 -6.47 -18.98
CA VAL A 47 16.36 -5.02 -18.86
C VAL A 47 17.25 -4.75 -17.66
N LEU A 48 18.44 -4.19 -17.90
CA LEU A 48 19.23 -3.56 -16.84
C LEU A 48 18.55 -2.22 -16.52
N GLY A 49 17.77 -2.19 -15.45
CA GLY A 49 17.20 -0.96 -14.88
C GLY A 49 17.98 -0.57 -13.64
N SER A 50 18.22 0.73 -13.45
CA SER A 50 18.68 1.24 -12.15
C SER A 50 17.53 1.09 -11.15
N LEU A 51 17.80 0.45 -10.01
CA LEU A 51 16.91 0.43 -8.85
C LEU A 51 17.05 1.75 -8.10
N ALA A 52 16.60 2.84 -8.73
CA ALA A 52 16.51 4.15 -8.10
C ALA A 52 15.06 4.43 -7.73
N ASN A 53 14.85 5.02 -6.55
CA ASN A 53 13.56 5.60 -6.19
C ASN A 53 13.36 6.85 -7.06
N ASP A 54 12.81 6.68 -8.25
CA ASP A 54 12.54 7.80 -9.16
C ASP A 54 11.21 8.44 -8.81
N LEU A 55 11.28 9.37 -7.85
CA LEU A 55 10.17 10.19 -7.37
C LEU A 55 9.48 10.99 -8.48
N LYS A 56 10.04 11.07 -9.70
CA LYS A 56 9.55 11.91 -10.80
C LYS A 56 8.90 11.13 -11.95
N GLN A 57 8.96 9.80 -11.95
CA GLN A 57 8.49 9.01 -13.09
C GLN A 57 7.03 8.57 -12.97
N ALA A 58 6.67 7.76 -11.97
CA ALA A 58 5.31 7.24 -11.87
C ALA A 58 4.97 6.72 -10.46
N SER A 59 3.68 6.76 -10.11
CA SER A 59 3.11 6.10 -8.94
C SER A 59 2.06 5.08 -9.37
N TYR A 60 1.89 4.00 -8.60
CA TYR A 60 0.79 3.06 -8.81
C TYR A 60 -0.38 3.40 -7.89
N VAL A 61 -1.55 3.54 -8.50
CA VAL A 61 -2.79 3.94 -7.83
C VAL A 61 -3.77 2.76 -7.82
N ILE A 62 -4.46 2.59 -6.70
CA ILE A 62 -5.54 1.63 -6.50
C ILE A 62 -6.85 2.39 -6.29
N SER A 63 -7.91 1.98 -6.99
CA SER A 63 -9.25 2.52 -6.79
C SER A 63 -10.01 1.66 -5.78
N VAL A 64 -10.49 2.28 -4.71
CA VAL A 64 -11.22 1.66 -3.60
C VAL A 64 -12.53 2.40 -3.37
N LYS A 65 -13.39 1.87 -2.51
CA LYS A 65 -14.59 2.57 -2.07
C LYS A 65 -14.62 2.78 -0.58
N VAL A 66 -15.01 3.99 -0.15
CA VAL A 66 -15.08 4.34 1.27
C VAL A 66 -16.45 4.91 1.63
N GLY A 67 -17.00 4.46 2.76
CA GLY A 67 -18.22 4.98 3.36
C GLY A 67 -19.52 4.33 2.88
N THR A 68 -20.63 4.85 3.42
CA THR A 68 -22.01 4.41 3.12
C THR A 68 -22.92 5.62 2.83
N PRO A 69 -23.29 5.91 1.58
CA PRO A 69 -23.01 5.13 0.38
C PRO A 69 -21.52 5.14 0.00
N PRO A 70 -21.05 4.12 -0.75
CA PRO A 70 -19.65 4.03 -1.15
C PRO A 70 -19.22 5.19 -2.06
N GLN A 71 -18.10 5.84 -1.72
CA GLN A 71 -17.45 6.89 -2.50
C GLN A 71 -16.20 6.31 -3.16
N ASP A 72 -16.02 6.52 -4.47
CA ASP A 72 -14.82 6.06 -5.18
C ASP A 72 -13.61 6.94 -4.80
N ILE A 73 -12.54 6.29 -4.32
CA ILE A 73 -11.31 6.94 -3.87
C ILE A 73 -10.11 6.27 -4.54
N ASP A 74 -9.22 7.07 -5.11
CA ASP A 74 -7.92 6.64 -5.60
C ASP A 74 -6.85 6.86 -4.52
N LEU A 75 -6.05 5.81 -4.25
CA LEU A 75 -4.95 5.84 -3.29
C LEU A 75 -3.65 5.40 -3.95
N ILE A 76 -2.52 6.00 -3.56
CA ILE A 76 -1.19 5.49 -3.92
C ILE A 76 -0.94 4.21 -3.14
N VAL A 77 -0.53 3.14 -3.83
CA VAL A 77 -0.09 1.91 -3.17
C VAL A 77 1.31 2.13 -2.63
N ASP A 78 1.47 2.02 -1.32
CA ASP A 78 2.74 2.30 -0.66
C ASP A 78 3.13 1.17 0.29
N THR A 79 4.19 0.46 -0.07
CA THR A 79 4.77 -0.61 0.73
C THR A 79 5.72 -0.11 1.81
N GLY A 80 6.13 1.17 1.75
CA GLY A 80 7.06 1.81 2.69
C GLY A 80 6.38 2.51 3.87
N SER A 81 5.06 2.73 3.81
CA SER A 81 4.26 3.28 4.91
C SER A 81 3.18 2.32 5.38
N SER A 82 2.64 2.58 6.57
CA SER A 82 1.68 1.68 7.23
C SER A 82 0.29 2.27 7.41
N ASP A 83 0.14 3.59 7.25
CA ASP A 83 -1.13 4.30 7.40
C ASP A 83 -1.88 4.35 6.07
N THR A 84 -3.17 4.00 6.12
CA THR A 84 -4.11 4.36 5.05
C THR A 84 -4.70 5.72 5.36
N TRP A 85 -4.66 6.66 4.42
CA TRP A 85 -5.20 7.99 4.64
C TRP A 85 -5.85 8.59 3.40
N LEU A 86 -6.86 9.41 3.64
CA LEU A 86 -7.74 10.03 2.65
C LEU A 86 -7.56 11.56 2.70
N ILE A 87 -7.91 12.23 1.61
CA ILE A 87 -8.01 13.69 1.57
C ILE A 87 -9.46 14.09 1.81
N ALA A 88 -9.72 14.96 2.79
CA ALA A 88 -11.04 15.52 2.99
C ALA A 88 -11.43 16.43 1.81
N ASN A 89 -12.68 16.39 1.38
CA ASN A 89 -13.20 17.28 0.32
C ASN A 89 -13.09 18.78 0.65
N THR A 90 -12.92 19.12 1.93
CA THR A 90 -12.71 20.48 2.41
C THR A 90 -11.23 20.85 2.57
N ALA A 91 -10.29 19.96 2.21
CA ALA A 91 -8.87 20.23 2.40
C ALA A 91 -8.39 21.42 1.55
N ASN A 92 -7.31 22.06 1.98
CA ASN A 92 -6.66 23.15 1.24
C ASN A 92 -6.23 22.71 -0.18
N SER A 93 -5.75 21.48 -0.38
CA SER A 93 -5.43 20.93 -1.71
C SER A 93 -6.64 20.75 -2.63
N CYS A 94 -7.85 20.69 -2.06
CA CYS A 94 -9.10 20.60 -2.80
C CYS A 94 -9.74 21.96 -3.06
N THR A 95 -9.68 22.85 -2.06
CA THR A 95 -10.41 24.13 -2.06
C THR A 95 -9.56 25.32 -2.52
N GLY A 96 -8.23 25.18 -2.51
CA GLY A 96 -7.29 26.28 -2.73
C GLY A 96 -7.18 27.25 -1.55
N SER A 97 -7.86 26.96 -0.43
CA SER A 97 -7.88 27.82 0.76
C SER A 97 -6.49 27.86 1.41
N GLY A 98 -5.97 29.06 1.72
CA GLY A 98 -4.66 29.22 2.33
C GLY A 98 -3.46 29.04 1.38
N LEU A 99 -3.70 28.89 0.07
CA LEU A 99 -2.67 28.88 -0.98
C LEU A 99 -2.50 30.25 -1.66
N GLU A 100 -2.89 31.33 -0.96
CA GLU A 100 -2.79 32.71 -1.46
C GLU A 100 -1.32 33.07 -1.74
N GLY A 101 -0.96 33.21 -3.02
CA GLY A 101 0.40 33.55 -3.46
C GLY A 101 1.10 32.46 -4.29
N LEU A 102 0.55 31.25 -4.36
CA LEU A 102 0.99 30.24 -5.33
C LEU A 102 0.27 30.47 -6.66
N ASN A 103 0.99 30.38 -7.77
CA ASN A 103 0.41 30.53 -9.11
C ASN A 103 -0.75 29.54 -9.27
N LYS A 104 -1.99 30.07 -9.33
CA LYS A 104 -3.25 29.32 -9.45
C LYS A 104 -3.34 28.40 -10.68
N THR A 105 -2.36 28.48 -11.58
CA THR A 105 -2.23 27.65 -12.78
C THR A 105 -1.54 26.31 -12.54
N GLU A 106 -0.87 26.08 -11.41
CA GLU A 106 -0.14 24.81 -11.12
C GLU A 106 -0.80 23.92 -10.06
N THR A 107 -1.74 24.44 -9.27
CA THR A 107 -2.47 23.66 -8.27
C THR A 107 -3.68 22.97 -8.91
N LEU A 108 -3.45 21.85 -9.57
CA LEU A 108 -4.54 20.94 -9.93
C LEU A 108 -5.21 20.43 -8.62
N PRO A 109 -6.55 20.38 -8.55
CA PRO A 109 -7.26 19.99 -7.33
C PRO A 109 -6.89 18.57 -6.89
N CYS A 110 -7.06 18.28 -5.59
CA CYS A 110 -6.97 16.92 -5.06
C CYS A 110 -7.79 15.92 -5.90
N ILE A 111 -7.37 14.66 -5.92
CA ILE A 111 -7.96 13.59 -6.71
C ILE A 111 -8.89 12.78 -5.80
N THR A 112 -10.15 12.60 -6.24
CA THR A 112 -11.17 11.77 -5.55
C THR A 112 -11.22 12.00 -4.03
N PRO A 113 -11.52 13.22 -3.55
CA PRO A 113 -11.56 13.47 -2.12
C PRO A 113 -12.74 12.77 -1.45
N TYR A 114 -12.55 12.40 -0.18
CA TYR A 114 -13.57 11.80 0.66
C TYR A 114 -14.43 12.89 1.33
N ASN A 115 -15.76 12.76 1.21
CA ASN A 115 -16.72 13.61 1.92
C ASN A 115 -17.27 12.87 3.15
N PRO A 116 -16.84 13.24 4.37
CA PRO A 116 -17.31 12.58 5.59
C PRO A 116 -18.80 12.80 5.86
N ASN A 117 -19.37 13.91 5.40
CA ASN A 117 -20.75 14.30 5.73
C ASN A 117 -21.82 13.46 5.04
N ILE A 118 -21.45 12.71 3.99
CA ILE A 118 -22.39 11.85 3.27
C ILE A 118 -22.27 10.38 3.67
N SER A 119 -21.26 10.00 4.45
CA SER A 119 -21.12 8.62 4.92
C SER A 119 -21.87 8.42 6.24
N SER A 120 -22.82 7.49 6.24
CA SER A 120 -23.55 7.07 7.44
C SER A 120 -22.81 6.04 8.30
N SER A 121 -21.74 5.44 7.78
CA SER A 121 -20.90 4.48 8.54
C SER A 121 -19.64 5.09 9.15
N ILE A 122 -19.40 6.38 8.93
CA ILE A 122 -18.25 7.08 9.48
C ILE A 122 -18.33 7.17 11.00
N LYS A 123 -17.20 6.92 11.64
CA LYS A 123 -16.93 7.26 13.04
C LYS A 123 -15.81 8.30 13.03
N PRO A 124 -16.12 9.59 13.25
CA PRO A 124 -15.10 10.61 13.33
C PRO A 124 -14.35 10.56 14.67
N ASN A 125 -13.12 11.06 14.70
CA ASN A 125 -12.33 11.29 15.92
C ASN A 125 -12.26 10.08 16.87
N ILE A 126 -11.93 8.92 16.31
CA ILE A 126 -11.90 7.65 17.04
C ILE A 126 -10.74 7.53 18.05
N THR A 127 -9.82 8.49 18.04
CA THR A 127 -8.69 8.63 18.95
C THR A 127 -8.40 10.11 19.20
N THR A 128 -7.67 10.40 20.28
CA THR A 128 -7.12 11.73 20.57
C THR A 128 -5.84 12.02 19.79
N ASP A 129 -5.25 11.00 19.16
CA ASP A 129 -4.10 11.19 18.27
C ASP A 129 -4.47 12.04 17.05
N THR A 130 -3.55 12.91 16.66
CA THR A 130 -3.68 13.70 15.43
C THR A 130 -2.99 12.94 14.28
N PHE A 131 -3.63 12.89 13.12
CA PHE A 131 -2.97 12.35 11.93
C PHE A 131 -1.98 13.38 11.41
N VAL A 132 -0.69 13.04 11.41
CA VAL A 132 0.39 13.85 10.85
C VAL A 132 1.36 12.92 10.13
N ILE A 133 1.62 13.20 8.86
CA ILE A 133 2.62 12.48 8.07
C ILE A 133 3.46 13.49 7.30
N GLU A 134 4.77 13.25 7.26
CA GLU A 134 5.75 14.07 6.57
C GLU A 134 6.67 13.16 5.77
N TYR A 135 6.92 13.51 4.51
CA TYR A 135 7.68 12.70 3.57
C TYR A 135 9.07 13.30 3.31
N LEU A 136 9.95 12.50 2.70
CA LEU A 136 11.34 12.88 2.45
C LEU A 136 11.50 14.06 1.49
N ASP A 137 10.50 14.34 0.65
CA ASP A 137 10.46 15.50 -0.23
C ASP A 137 9.98 16.78 0.47
N GLY A 138 9.66 16.69 1.77
CA GLY A 138 9.13 17.78 2.59
C GLY A 138 7.62 17.95 2.52
N SER A 139 6.92 17.15 1.71
CA SER A 139 5.46 17.18 1.65
C SER A 139 4.84 16.68 2.96
N LYS A 140 3.69 17.24 3.32
CA LYS A 140 3.08 17.02 4.64
C LYS A 140 1.56 16.98 4.57
N SER A 141 0.99 16.01 5.28
CA SER A 141 -0.46 15.92 5.49
C SER A 141 -0.80 15.90 6.98
N GLN A 142 -1.88 16.59 7.34
CA GLN A 142 -2.35 16.74 8.71
C GLN A 142 -3.88 16.66 8.78
N GLY A 143 -4.41 16.07 9.86
CA GLY A 143 -5.84 15.96 10.10
C GLY A 143 -6.18 15.07 11.29
N SER A 144 -7.31 14.37 11.24
CA SER A 144 -7.77 13.48 12.31
C SER A 144 -7.78 12.01 11.87
N TYR A 145 -7.84 11.09 12.81
CA TYR A 145 -8.16 9.69 12.52
C TYR A 145 -9.68 9.47 12.56
N ILE A 146 -10.17 8.75 11.55
CA ILE A 146 -11.55 8.31 11.42
C ILE A 146 -11.59 6.78 11.31
N ALA A 147 -12.75 6.17 11.52
CA ALA A 147 -13.03 4.84 10.99
C ALA A 147 -14.22 4.87 10.05
N ASP A 148 -14.17 4.09 8.97
CA ASP A 148 -15.32 3.91 8.08
C ASP A 148 -15.28 2.53 7.39
N THR A 149 -16.34 2.20 6.65
CA THR A 149 -16.39 1.04 5.77
C THR A 149 -15.45 1.27 4.59
N PHE A 150 -14.56 0.32 4.33
CA PHE A 150 -13.56 0.37 3.27
C PHE A 150 -13.68 -0.87 2.38
N THR A 151 -13.85 -0.68 1.08
CA THR A 151 -14.03 -1.78 0.12
C THR A 151 -12.91 -1.75 -0.92
N LEU A 152 -12.18 -2.86 -1.04
CA LEU A 152 -11.16 -3.06 -2.06
C LEU A 152 -11.46 -4.34 -2.85
N GLY A 153 -11.70 -4.20 -4.15
CA GLY A 153 -12.17 -5.32 -4.98
C GLY A 153 -13.51 -5.87 -4.48
N ASN A 154 -13.51 -7.16 -4.12
CA ASN A 154 -14.67 -7.86 -3.55
C ASN A 154 -14.65 -7.95 -2.01
N ALA A 155 -13.66 -7.36 -1.34
CA ALA A 155 -13.54 -7.39 0.10
C ALA A 155 -13.97 -6.07 0.73
N THR A 156 -14.82 -6.15 1.74
CA THR A 156 -15.28 -5.00 2.52
C THR A 156 -14.81 -5.15 3.96
N VAL A 157 -13.87 -4.29 4.34
CA VAL A 157 -13.38 -4.11 5.71
C VAL A 157 -14.32 -3.16 6.44
N LYS A 158 -14.85 -3.60 7.58
CA LYS A 158 -15.71 -2.76 8.43
C LYS A 158 -14.85 -1.97 9.40
N SER A 159 -15.16 -0.68 9.57
CA SER A 159 -14.57 0.18 10.61
C SER A 159 -13.03 0.28 10.52
N LEU A 160 -12.48 0.38 9.31
CA LEU A 160 -11.04 0.57 9.09
C LEU A 160 -10.62 1.95 9.60
N GLN A 161 -9.65 1.99 10.51
CA GLN A 161 -9.03 3.25 10.94
C GLN A 161 -8.16 3.84 9.83
N MET A 162 -8.37 5.13 9.52
CA MET A 162 -7.67 5.85 8.47
C MET A 162 -7.38 7.29 8.91
N GLY A 163 -6.29 7.88 8.40
CA GLY A 163 -6.09 9.32 8.48
C GLY A 163 -7.05 10.06 7.53
N LEU A 164 -7.60 11.19 7.96
CA LEU A 164 -8.38 12.10 7.12
C LEU A 164 -7.70 13.46 7.12
N ALA A 165 -6.94 13.75 6.06
CA ALA A 165 -6.19 14.99 5.93
C ALA A 165 -7.11 16.17 5.63
N SER A 166 -7.11 17.16 6.53
CA SER A 166 -7.76 18.46 6.33
C SER A 166 -6.79 19.51 5.79
N THR A 167 -5.49 19.32 5.99
CA THR A 167 -4.43 20.18 5.46
C THR A 167 -3.36 19.29 4.81
N THR A 168 -3.11 19.47 3.51
CA THR A 168 -2.11 18.71 2.76
C THR A 168 -1.68 19.49 1.51
N ASP A 169 -0.42 19.30 1.10
CA ASP A 169 0.11 19.71 -0.21
C ASP A 169 0.14 18.53 -1.22
N ILE A 170 -0.36 17.38 -0.81
CA ILE A 170 -0.43 16.14 -1.59
C ILE A 170 -1.81 16.01 -2.22
N ARG A 171 -1.85 15.45 -3.43
CA ARG A 171 -3.05 15.39 -4.27
C ARG A 171 -3.80 14.06 -4.24
N THR A 172 -3.18 13.01 -3.72
CA THR A 172 -3.77 11.66 -3.63
C THR A 172 -3.42 11.06 -2.28
N GLY A 173 -4.39 10.42 -1.64
CA GLY A 173 -4.15 9.68 -0.40
C GLY A 173 -3.27 8.45 -0.60
N THR A 174 -2.98 7.73 0.47
CA THR A 174 -2.11 6.54 0.43
C THR A 174 -2.80 5.34 1.05
N LEU A 175 -2.59 4.17 0.44
CA LEU A 175 -2.85 2.85 1.01
C LEU A 175 -1.53 2.30 1.53
N GLY A 176 -1.23 2.56 2.80
CA GLY A 176 -0.07 2.03 3.49
C GLY A 176 -0.22 0.53 3.74
N LEU A 177 0.72 -0.26 3.21
CA LEU A 177 0.69 -1.72 3.28
C LEU A 177 1.75 -2.29 4.21
N GLY A 178 2.52 -1.45 4.91
CA GLY A 178 3.59 -1.81 5.84
C GLY A 178 3.12 -2.48 7.14
N TYR A 179 4.05 -2.68 8.08
CA TYR A 179 3.75 -3.23 9.39
C TYR A 179 3.06 -2.21 10.28
N SER A 180 1.99 -2.60 10.98
CA SER A 180 1.23 -1.71 11.89
C SER A 180 2.06 -1.09 13.00
N VAL A 181 3.20 -1.67 13.38
CA VAL A 181 4.14 -1.04 14.34
C VAL A 181 4.76 0.26 13.82
N ASN A 182 4.66 0.54 12.52
CA ASN A 182 5.18 1.72 11.85
C ASN A 182 4.09 2.73 11.46
N VAL A 183 2.88 2.61 12.02
CA VAL A 183 1.86 3.66 11.85
C VAL A 183 2.35 4.97 12.48
N ALA A 184 1.95 6.10 11.90
CA ALA A 184 2.35 7.43 12.34
C ALA A 184 1.67 7.87 13.64
N ALA A 185 0.61 7.18 14.06
CA ALA A 185 -0.08 7.43 15.34
C ALA A 185 0.82 7.14 16.55
N ASN A 186 0.59 7.84 17.66
CA ASN A 186 1.28 7.52 18.92
C ASN A 186 0.84 6.15 19.45
N THR A 187 -0.45 5.84 19.27
CA THR A 187 -1.01 4.54 19.64
C THR A 187 -1.05 3.62 18.42
N ILE A 188 -0.32 2.50 18.49
CA ILE A 188 -0.33 1.47 17.46
C ILE A 188 -1.76 0.94 17.28
N TYR A 189 -2.22 0.84 16.03
CA TYR A 189 -3.54 0.33 15.67
C TYR A 189 -3.44 -0.70 14.52
N PRO A 190 -4.42 -1.61 14.38
CA PRO A 190 -4.47 -2.55 13.26
C PRO A 190 -4.64 -1.81 11.94
N ASN A 191 -3.71 -1.99 11.00
CA ASN A 191 -3.83 -1.37 9.67
C ASN A 191 -4.61 -2.27 8.70
N ILE A 192 -4.71 -1.87 7.43
CA ILE A 192 -5.48 -2.62 6.42
C ILE A 192 -5.07 -4.10 6.32
N MET A 193 -3.79 -4.41 6.44
CA MET A 193 -3.31 -5.80 6.36
C MET A 193 -3.74 -6.63 7.56
N ASP A 194 -3.77 -6.02 8.75
CA ASP A 194 -4.27 -6.67 9.96
C ASP A 194 -5.79 -6.89 9.88
N GLU A 195 -6.53 -5.88 9.41
CA GLU A 195 -7.99 -5.92 9.30
C GLU A 195 -8.49 -6.93 8.25
N LEU A 196 -7.79 -7.06 7.11
CA LEU A 196 -8.12 -8.07 6.11
C LEU A 196 -8.03 -9.50 6.69
N VAL A 197 -7.06 -9.75 7.58
CA VAL A 197 -6.89 -11.06 8.23
C VAL A 197 -7.88 -11.24 9.36
N SER A 198 -8.02 -10.25 10.25
CA SER A 198 -8.90 -10.32 11.43
C SER A 198 -10.36 -10.53 11.03
N GLN A 199 -10.78 -9.92 9.91
CA GLN A 199 -12.12 -10.04 9.33
C GLN A 199 -12.27 -11.22 8.37
N LYS A 200 -11.24 -12.10 8.27
CA LYS A 200 -11.21 -13.33 7.45
C LYS A 200 -11.45 -13.09 5.96
N LEU A 201 -11.06 -11.92 5.47
CA LEU A 201 -11.14 -11.54 4.05
C LEU A 201 -9.94 -12.08 3.26
N ILE A 202 -8.81 -12.30 3.95
CA ILE A 202 -7.67 -13.05 3.45
C ILE A 202 -7.22 -14.10 4.47
N SER A 203 -6.66 -15.22 4.00
CA SER A 203 -6.18 -16.30 4.89
C SER A 203 -4.80 -16.05 5.47
N THR A 204 -3.99 -15.21 4.83
CA THR A 204 -2.59 -14.96 5.19
C THR A 204 -2.32 -13.47 5.16
N ARG A 205 -1.61 -12.94 6.17
CA ARG A 205 -1.13 -11.56 6.20
C ARG A 205 0.02 -11.38 5.19
N ALA A 206 -0.31 -11.36 3.92
CA ALA A 206 0.65 -11.24 2.82
C ALA A 206 0.00 -10.61 1.60
N TYR A 207 0.80 -10.05 0.71
CA TYR A 207 0.34 -9.63 -0.61
C TYR A 207 1.43 -9.86 -1.67
N SER A 208 0.99 -10.16 -2.89
CA SER A 208 1.82 -10.18 -4.07
C SER A 208 1.59 -8.91 -4.90
N LEU A 209 2.67 -8.24 -5.26
CA LEU A 209 2.65 -7.06 -6.12
C LEU A 209 3.25 -7.42 -7.48
N TYR A 210 2.48 -7.20 -8.55
CA TYR A 210 2.94 -7.34 -9.94
C TYR A 210 2.75 -6.01 -10.65
N LEU A 211 3.84 -5.28 -10.86
CA LEU A 211 3.81 -3.95 -11.49
C LEU A 211 3.67 -4.02 -13.02
N ASP A 212 3.82 -5.23 -13.59
CA ASP A 212 3.95 -5.46 -15.03
C ASP A 212 5.22 -4.79 -15.61
N SER A 213 5.29 -4.70 -16.93
CA SER A 213 6.33 -4.07 -17.71
C SER A 213 6.33 -2.55 -17.56
N ALA A 214 7.47 -1.91 -17.77
CA ALA A 214 7.64 -0.46 -17.59
C ALA A 214 6.75 0.39 -18.54
N ASP A 215 6.34 -0.19 -19.66
CA ASP A 215 5.43 0.36 -20.67
C ASP A 215 3.96 -0.01 -20.43
N SER A 216 3.66 -0.88 -19.45
CA SER A 216 2.28 -1.19 -19.08
C SER A 216 1.62 -0.03 -18.35
N ALA A 217 0.34 0.20 -18.67
CA ALA A 217 -0.52 1.14 -17.96
C ALA A 217 -1.05 0.57 -16.64
N THR A 218 -0.99 -0.74 -16.46
CA THR A 218 -1.61 -1.44 -15.33
C THR A 218 -0.72 -2.50 -14.74
N GLY A 219 -0.81 -2.69 -13.43
CA GLY A 219 -0.34 -3.87 -12.72
C GLY A 219 -1.48 -4.52 -11.95
N SER A 220 -1.14 -5.38 -10.99
CA SER A 220 -2.10 -5.96 -10.06
C SER A 220 -1.49 -6.18 -8.69
N ILE A 221 -2.32 -6.08 -7.67
CA ILE A 221 -2.01 -6.56 -6.31
C ILE A 221 -2.96 -7.70 -5.94
N LEU A 222 -2.42 -8.70 -5.26
CA LEU A 222 -3.14 -9.88 -4.79
C LEU A 222 -2.89 -10.07 -3.29
N PHE A 223 -3.90 -9.81 -2.47
CA PHE A 223 -3.83 -10.02 -1.02
C PHE A 223 -4.13 -11.47 -0.66
N GLY A 224 -3.34 -12.03 0.25
CA GLY A 224 -3.50 -13.40 0.78
C GLY A 224 -3.02 -14.52 -0.12
N ALA A 225 -2.48 -14.22 -1.30
CA ALA A 225 -2.13 -15.25 -2.29
C ALA A 225 -1.01 -14.81 -3.25
N VAL A 226 -0.57 -15.78 -4.05
CA VAL A 226 0.49 -15.68 -5.07
C VAL A 226 -0.08 -16.14 -6.41
N ASP A 227 0.19 -15.38 -7.48
CA ASP A 227 -0.12 -15.75 -8.85
C ASP A 227 1.09 -16.41 -9.52
N THR A 228 1.11 -17.74 -9.54
CA THR A 228 2.20 -18.52 -10.14
C THR A 228 2.33 -18.35 -11.65
N SER A 229 1.35 -17.75 -12.33
CA SER A 229 1.45 -17.43 -13.76
C SER A 229 2.27 -16.16 -14.04
N LYS A 230 2.62 -15.38 -13.01
CA LYS A 230 3.28 -14.07 -13.14
C LYS A 230 4.79 -14.09 -12.93
N PHE A 231 5.38 -15.26 -12.67
CA PHE A 231 6.81 -15.43 -12.56
C PHE A 231 7.27 -16.76 -13.17
N VAL A 232 8.58 -16.91 -13.34
CA VAL A 232 9.22 -18.13 -13.85
C VAL A 232 10.17 -18.64 -12.78
N GLY A 233 10.22 -19.96 -12.59
CA GLY A 233 11.02 -20.59 -11.56
C GLY A 233 10.32 -20.58 -10.20
N GLU A 234 11.10 -20.68 -9.13
CA GLU A 234 10.61 -20.71 -7.75
C GLU A 234 10.82 -19.36 -7.07
N LEU A 235 9.87 -18.98 -6.20
CA LEU A 235 10.06 -17.82 -5.34
C LEU A 235 11.11 -18.14 -4.27
N THR A 236 12.09 -17.25 -4.12
CA THR A 236 13.08 -17.33 -3.05
C THR A 236 12.64 -16.43 -1.90
N GLY A 237 12.55 -16.99 -0.70
CA GLY A 237 12.33 -16.21 0.51
C GLY A 237 13.58 -15.42 0.87
N ILE A 238 13.40 -14.15 1.23
CA ILE A 238 14.44 -13.30 1.79
C ILE A 238 13.93 -12.80 3.13
N ASP A 239 14.72 -12.99 4.18
CA ASP A 239 14.34 -12.55 5.52
C ASP A 239 14.30 -11.02 5.58
N ILE A 240 13.20 -10.51 6.11
CA ILE A 240 13.04 -9.08 6.37
C ILE A 240 13.84 -8.77 7.63
N VAL A 241 14.82 -7.86 7.50
CA VAL A 241 15.70 -7.53 8.62
C VAL A 241 15.05 -6.44 9.47
N PRO A 242 14.75 -6.73 10.76
CA PRO A 242 14.32 -5.69 11.69
C PRO A 242 15.52 -4.78 12.02
N GLN A 243 15.39 -3.49 11.73
CA GLN A 243 16.36 -2.47 12.09
C GLN A 243 15.84 -1.64 13.26
N PRO A 244 16.38 -1.82 14.47
CA PRO A 244 16.02 -0.99 15.61
C PRO A 244 16.45 0.46 15.35
N TYR A 245 15.51 1.39 15.53
CA TYR A 245 15.73 2.82 15.42
C TYR A 245 15.94 3.44 16.79
N TRP A 246 16.56 4.62 16.84
CA TRP A 246 16.98 5.28 18.08
C TRP A 246 15.82 5.68 19.02
N ASN A 247 14.60 5.76 18.50
CA ASN A 247 13.38 6.03 19.27
C ASN A 247 12.65 4.76 19.75
N GLY A 248 13.23 3.56 19.53
CA GLY A 248 12.63 2.27 19.90
C GLY A 248 11.72 1.63 18.86
N SER A 249 11.48 2.27 17.70
CA SER A 249 10.76 1.66 16.57
C SER A 249 11.63 0.66 15.81
N ILE A 250 11.01 -0.23 15.02
CA ILE A 250 11.70 -1.24 14.19
C ILE A 250 11.35 -1.00 12.71
N LEU A 251 12.34 -0.62 11.92
CA LEU A 251 12.21 -0.54 10.47
C LEU A 251 12.40 -1.92 9.86
N TYR A 252 11.45 -2.36 9.07
CA TYR A 252 11.55 -3.59 8.31
C TYR A 252 12.03 -3.23 6.90
N SER A 253 13.27 -3.58 6.57
CA SER A 253 13.89 -3.27 5.27
C SER A 253 14.32 -4.53 4.54
N LEU A 254 14.16 -4.53 3.22
CA LEU A 254 14.68 -5.57 2.34
C LEU A 254 15.99 -5.08 1.72
N PHE A 255 17.11 -5.65 2.16
CA PHE A 255 18.40 -5.40 1.52
C PHE A 255 18.56 -6.32 0.30
N LEU A 256 18.30 -5.80 -0.89
CA LEU A 256 18.75 -6.43 -2.12
C LEU A 256 20.18 -5.95 -2.39
N SER A 257 21.17 -6.76 -2.00
CA SER A 257 22.57 -6.42 -2.24
C SER A 257 22.87 -6.47 -3.73
N GLN A 258 23.07 -5.31 -4.36
CA GLN A 258 24.00 -5.20 -5.48
C GLN A 258 24.87 -3.96 -5.28
N ASN A 259 26.17 -4.17 -5.45
CA ASN A 259 27.26 -3.21 -5.28
C ASN A 259 26.93 -1.79 -5.76
N LEU A 260 26.55 -0.88 -4.86
CA LEU A 260 26.62 0.56 -5.11
C LEU A 260 26.90 1.29 -3.80
N TYR A 261 28.09 1.91 -3.74
CA TYR A 261 28.40 3.01 -2.85
C TYR A 261 27.34 4.10 -3.05
N SER A 262 26.52 4.38 -2.04
CA SER A 262 25.83 5.67 -1.93
C SER A 262 26.14 6.26 -0.57
N LEU A 263 26.89 7.37 -0.62
CA LEU A 263 27.47 8.12 0.48
C LEU A 263 26.53 8.35 1.66
N PHE A 264 26.95 7.85 2.83
CA PHE A 264 26.66 8.52 4.09
C PHE A 264 27.66 9.68 4.26
N GLN A 265 27.14 10.89 4.47
CA GLN A 265 27.65 12.04 5.23
C GLN A 265 27.47 13.37 4.48
N THR A 266 26.64 14.24 5.04
CA THR A 266 27.01 15.65 5.24
C THR A 266 26.63 16.09 6.66
N PRO A 267 27.45 16.91 7.34
CA PRO A 267 27.29 17.24 8.75
C PRO A 267 26.36 18.43 9.01
N SER A 268 25.90 18.52 10.25
CA SER A 268 25.36 19.71 10.94
C SER A 268 24.01 20.28 10.49
N THR A 269 22.92 19.64 10.96
CA THR A 269 21.73 20.34 11.46
C THR A 269 21.07 19.45 12.52
N PRO A 270 20.70 19.96 13.72
CA PRO A 270 19.97 19.16 14.70
C PRO A 270 18.56 18.91 14.16
N LEU A 271 18.34 17.71 13.61
CA LEU A 271 17.01 17.25 13.22
C LEU A 271 16.22 16.97 14.49
N GLY A 272 15.10 17.68 14.66
CA GLY A 272 14.04 17.30 15.59
C GLY A 272 13.48 15.91 15.24
N PRO A 273 12.57 15.35 16.05
CA PRO A 273 12.11 13.98 15.90
C PRO A 273 11.39 13.78 14.56
N MET A 274 12.12 13.29 13.55
CA MET A 274 11.56 12.83 12.28
C MET A 274 10.88 11.48 12.53
N LEU A 275 9.57 11.43 12.32
CA LEU A 275 8.79 10.19 12.30
C LEU A 275 9.16 9.38 11.03
N PRO A 276 9.28 8.04 11.12
CA PRO A 276 9.85 7.26 10.05
C PRO A 276 8.79 6.87 9.02
N CYS A 277 8.51 7.77 8.07
CA CYS A 277 7.81 7.38 6.84
C CYS A 277 8.79 7.44 5.67
N GLN A 278 9.73 6.49 5.62
CA GLN A 278 10.56 6.31 4.44
C GLN A 278 9.76 5.49 3.41
N ILE A 279 9.20 6.19 2.42
CA ILE A 279 8.65 5.54 1.23
C ILE A 279 9.81 4.89 0.48
N TYR A 280 9.98 3.58 0.68
CA TYR A 280 10.71 2.74 -0.26
C TYR A 280 9.71 2.28 -1.32
N HIS A 281 9.70 2.95 -2.47
CA HIS A 281 9.06 2.39 -3.66
C HIS A 281 9.87 1.15 -4.08
N LEU A 282 9.34 -0.03 -3.75
CA LEU A 282 9.90 -1.29 -4.21
C LEU A 282 9.74 -1.35 -5.74
N VAL A 283 10.85 -1.21 -6.46
CA VAL A 283 10.91 -1.56 -7.88
C VAL A 283 11.33 -3.01 -7.98
N ALA A 284 10.35 -3.91 -7.97
CA ALA A 284 10.56 -5.29 -8.35
C ALA A 284 9.32 -5.77 -9.13
N THR A 285 9.56 -6.47 -10.23
CA THR A 285 8.51 -6.88 -11.18
C THR A 285 7.47 -7.82 -10.55
N TYR A 286 7.89 -8.61 -9.56
CA TYR A 286 7.01 -9.42 -8.73
C TYR A 286 7.61 -9.59 -7.33
N VAL A 287 6.88 -9.21 -6.28
CA VAL A 287 7.31 -9.43 -4.88
C VAL A 287 6.14 -9.96 -4.07
N LEU A 288 6.39 -11.05 -3.33
CA LEU A 288 5.55 -11.47 -2.22
C LEU A 288 6.15 -10.91 -0.93
N LEU A 289 5.39 -10.09 -0.22
CA LEU A 289 5.72 -9.69 1.14
C LEU A 289 4.86 -10.49 2.10
N GLU A 290 5.50 -11.32 2.91
CA GLU A 290 4.87 -12.11 3.97
C GLU A 290 5.20 -11.50 5.34
N TYR A 291 4.16 -11.24 6.13
CA TYR A 291 4.31 -10.70 7.48
C TYR A 291 4.53 -11.83 8.47
N ARG A 292 5.77 -12.06 8.89
CA ARG A 292 6.09 -12.97 9.99
C ARG A 292 6.43 -12.16 11.25
N GLN A 293 5.50 -12.04 12.20
CA GLN A 293 5.83 -11.54 13.54
C GLN A 293 6.23 -12.73 14.42
N GLU A 294 7.48 -12.79 14.84
CA GLU A 294 7.92 -13.70 15.90
C GLU A 294 7.64 -13.07 17.26
N TYR A 295 6.65 -13.58 18.00
CA TYR A 295 6.54 -13.29 19.43
C TYR A 295 7.65 -14.06 20.15
N ARG A 296 8.72 -13.38 20.54
CA ARG A 296 9.63 -13.94 21.56
C ARG A 296 8.87 -13.99 22.88
N THR A 297 8.35 -15.15 23.23
CA THR A 297 8.01 -15.45 24.62
C THR A 297 9.31 -15.51 25.41
N THR A 298 9.69 -14.40 26.05
CA THR A 298 10.65 -14.44 27.14
C THR A 298 9.96 -15.10 28.33
N THR A 299 10.16 -16.40 28.48
CA THR A 299 10.04 -17.06 29.77
C THR A 299 11.17 -16.53 30.66
N PHE A 300 10.80 -15.82 31.73
CA PHE A 300 11.69 -15.53 32.86
C PHE A 300 11.90 -16.80 33.70
#